data_AF-A0A662BRF6-F1
#
_entry.id   AF-A0A662BRF6-F1
#
_cell.length_a   1.000
_cell.length_b   1.000
_cell.length_c   1.000
_cell.angle_alpha   90.00
_cell.angle_beta   90.00
_cell.angle_gamma   90.00
#
_symmetry.space_group_name_H-M   'P 1'
#
loop_
_entity.id
_entity.type
_entity.pdbx_description
1 polymer ?
#
loop_
_entity_poly.entity_id
_entity_poly.type
_entity_poly.pdbx_seq_one_letter_code
_entity_poly.pdbx_strand_id
1 'polypeptide(L)'
;YSPYEGWRVALNGTKGRIEAWLDIPHQKDVSIDQAEKHRQEMDQTGKEETEFEPIIVHKLWENFEAVKVPVEKSGHGGGDKRLQDKIFLHPDQTDPYERAAGLRDGVMSILIGVAARKSIESGEPIRIAELTTMEPRVKRL
;
A
#
# COMPACT_ATOMS: atom_id res chain seq x y z
N TYR A 1 -11.33 -12.01 -5.30
CA TYR A 1 -11.09 -11.77 -3.86
C TYR A 1 -10.43 -12.98 -3.27
N SER A 2 -9.34 -12.80 -2.53
CA SER A 2 -8.62 -13.89 -1.88
C SER A 2 -9.34 -14.25 -0.57
N PRO A 3 -9.42 -15.53 -0.15
CA PRO A 3 -9.97 -15.90 1.15
C PRO A 3 -9.11 -15.41 2.33
N TYR A 4 -7.88 -14.98 2.06
CA TYR A 4 -6.95 -14.41 3.03
C TYR A 4 -6.20 -13.24 2.39
N GLU A 5 -6.37 -12.04 2.94
CA GLU A 5 -5.77 -10.79 2.44
C GLU A 5 -4.87 -10.08 3.46
N GLY A 6 -4.83 -10.58 4.70
CA GLY A 6 -3.96 -10.07 5.74
C GLY A 6 -2.49 -10.42 5.56
N TRP A 7 -1.64 -9.82 6.38
CA TRP A 7 -0.22 -10.13 6.42
C TRP A 7 0.33 -10.04 7.85
N ARG A 8 1.45 -10.74 8.06
CA ARG A 8 2.29 -10.60 9.25
C ARG A 8 3.73 -10.55 8.83
N VAL A 9 4.47 -9.59 9.37
CA VAL A 9 5.91 -9.45 9.13
C VAL A 9 6.64 -9.43 10.47
N ALA A 10 7.82 -10.02 10.49
CA ALA A 10 8.74 -9.90 11.60
C ALA A 10 10.16 -9.68 11.06
N LEU A 11 10.84 -8.67 11.60
CA LEU A 11 12.22 -8.34 11.27
C LEU A 11 13.06 -8.55 12.52
N ASN A 12 14.07 -9.42 12.43
CA ASN A 12 15.01 -9.67 13.51
C ASN A 12 16.35 -8.99 13.18
N GLY A 13 16.99 -8.41 14.19
CA GLY A 13 18.30 -7.79 14.07
C GLY A 13 19.09 -7.93 15.36
N THR A 14 20.31 -7.38 15.37
CA THR A 14 21.21 -7.45 16.52
C THR A 14 20.71 -6.70 17.77
N LYS A 15 19.67 -5.87 17.62
CA LYS A 15 19.07 -5.10 18.72
C LYS A 15 17.70 -5.66 19.16
N GLY A 16 17.26 -6.78 18.60
CA GLY A 16 15.98 -7.41 18.92
C GLY A 16 15.12 -7.61 17.69
N ARG A 17 13.80 -7.46 17.84
CA ARG A 17 12.80 -7.82 16.84
C ARG A 17 11.69 -6.78 16.74
N ILE A 18 11.20 -6.55 15.52
CA ILE A 18 10.00 -5.75 15.25
C ILE A 18 8.97 -6.64 14.57
N GLU A 19 7.72 -6.58 15.01
CA GLU A 19 6.59 -7.29 14.43
C GLU A 19 5.47 -6.32 14.04
N ALA A 20 4.78 -6.63 12.95
CA ALA A 20 3.54 -5.96 12.57
C ALA A 20 2.63 -6.95 11.86
N TRP A 21 1.33 -6.70 11.91
CA TRP A 21 0.33 -7.45 11.18
C TRP A 21 -0.84 -6.56 10.81
N LEU A 22 -1.59 -6.97 9.78
CA LEU A 22 -2.79 -6.28 9.33
C LEU A 22 -3.77 -7.30 8.75
N ASP A 23 -5.07 -7.03 8.92
CA ASP A 23 -6.17 -7.77 8.28
C ASP A 23 -6.13 -9.30 8.44
N ILE A 24 -5.61 -9.81 9.57
CA ILE A 24 -5.62 -11.25 9.87
C ILE A 24 -7.04 -11.69 10.24
N PRO A 25 -7.74 -12.47 9.39
CA PRO A 25 -9.20 -12.66 9.52
C PRO A 25 -9.64 -13.37 10.81
N HIS A 26 -8.77 -14.18 11.41
CA HIS A 26 -9.07 -14.96 12.62
C HIS A 26 -8.53 -14.31 13.91
N GLN A 27 -7.89 -13.13 13.83
CA GLN A 27 -7.47 -12.37 15.02
C GLN A 27 -8.49 -11.31 15.44
N LYS A 28 -9.35 -10.88 14.51
CA LYS A 28 -10.43 -9.94 14.78
C LYS A 28 -11.73 -10.76 14.83
N ASP A 29 -12.51 -10.64 15.90
CA ASP A 29 -13.87 -11.21 16.02
C ASP A 29 -14.85 -10.49 15.07
N VAL A 30 -14.56 -10.54 13.77
CA VAL A 30 -15.25 -9.73 12.76
C VAL A 30 -15.71 -10.67 11.66
N SER A 31 -16.92 -11.19 11.82
CA SER A 31 -17.65 -11.88 10.75
C SER A 31 -18.42 -10.86 9.91
N ILE A 32 -17.70 -9.99 9.20
CA ILE A 32 -18.33 -9.10 8.22
C ILE A 32 -18.16 -9.73 6.84
N ASP A 33 -19.25 -9.73 6.06
CA ASP A 33 -19.21 -10.11 4.65
C ASP A 33 -18.23 -9.20 3.87
N GLN A 34 -17.37 -9.79 3.05
CA GLN A 34 -16.31 -9.05 2.34
C GLN A 34 -16.88 -7.97 1.41
N ALA A 35 -18.07 -8.19 0.83
CA ALA A 35 -18.71 -7.19 0.00
C ALA A 35 -19.19 -5.97 0.81
N GLU A 36 -19.64 -6.19 2.05
CA GLU A 36 -20.00 -5.11 2.97
C GLU A 36 -18.77 -4.35 3.46
N LYS A 37 -17.68 -5.06 3.81
CA LYS A 37 -16.40 -4.45 4.17
C LYS A 37 -15.89 -3.55 3.04
N HIS A 38 -15.90 -4.05 1.80
CA HIS A 38 -15.48 -3.27 0.64
C HIS A 38 -16.35 -2.02 0.44
N ARG A 39 -17.69 -2.13 0.56
CA ARG A 39 -18.59 -0.96 0.47
C ARG A 39 -18.23 0.10 1.50
N GLN A 40 -17.97 -0.30 2.74
CA GLN A 40 -17.57 0.62 3.81
C GLN A 40 -16.20 1.25 3.56
N GLU A 41 -15.23 0.50 3.04
CA GLU A 41 -13.91 1.03 2.66
C GLU A 41 -13.98 2.03 1.50
N MET A 42 -14.94 1.88 0.58
CA MET A 42 -15.15 2.83 -0.53
C MET A 42 -15.92 4.09 -0.12
N ASP A 43 -16.63 4.07 1.01
CA ASP A 43 -17.40 5.21 1.48
C ASP A 43 -16.46 6.31 2.02
N GLN A 44 -16.52 7.48 1.40
CA GLN A 44 -15.78 8.69 1.78
C GLN A 44 -16.67 9.71 2.53
N THR A 45 -17.94 9.39 2.78
CA THR A 45 -18.92 10.29 3.41
C THR A 45 -19.08 10.06 4.93
N GLY A 46 -18.61 8.92 5.42
CA GLY A 46 -18.63 8.55 6.84
C GLY A 46 -17.62 9.32 7.69
N LYS A 47 -17.78 9.27 9.02
CA LYS A 47 -16.76 9.75 9.96
C LYS A 47 -15.56 8.81 9.91
N GLU A 48 -14.35 9.37 9.80
CA GLU A 48 -13.11 8.62 9.98
C GLU A 48 -13.05 8.06 11.41
N GLU A 49 -13.31 6.76 11.56
CA GLU A 49 -12.94 6.07 12.79
C GLU A 49 -11.41 6.00 12.84
N THR A 50 -10.82 6.63 13.86
CA THR A 50 -9.37 6.56 14.08
C THR A 50 -9.05 5.17 14.64
N GLU A 51 -8.82 4.23 13.74
CA GLU A 51 -8.28 2.93 14.09
C GLU A 51 -6.76 3.03 14.30
N PHE A 52 -6.24 2.11 15.11
CA PHE A 52 -4.80 1.98 15.34
C PHE A 52 -4.37 0.53 15.12
N GLU A 53 -3.29 0.36 14.37
CA GLU A 53 -2.67 -0.95 14.18
C GLU A 53 -1.34 -0.99 14.95
N PRO A 54 -1.03 -2.09 15.65
CA PRO A 54 0.15 -2.17 16.49
C PRO A 54 1.41 -2.54 15.69
N ILE A 55 2.50 -1.85 15.98
CA ILE A 55 3.85 -2.34 15.73
C ILE A 55 4.44 -2.73 17.08
N ILE A 56 4.85 -3.99 17.22
CA ILE A 56 5.45 -4.51 18.46
C ILE A 56 6.97 -4.48 18.32
N VAL A 57 7.63 -3.78 19.24
CA VAL A 57 9.08 -3.67 19.30
C VAL A 57 9.59 -4.45 20.51
N HIS A 58 10.38 -5.48 20.25
CA HIS A 58 11.07 -6.26 21.25
C HIS A 58 12.56 -5.89 21.26
N LYS A 59 13.00 -5.08 22.22
CA LYS A 59 14.44 -4.86 22.44
C LYS A 59 15.02 -6.03 23.24
N LEU A 60 16.30 -6.32 23.05
CA LEU A 60 16.97 -7.37 23.81
C LEU A 60 16.93 -7.06 25.31
N TRP A 61 16.54 -8.06 26.11
CA TRP A 61 16.50 -7.99 27.58
C TRP A 61 15.53 -6.95 28.17
N GLU A 62 14.64 -6.40 27.35
CA GLU A 62 13.61 -5.45 27.76
C GLU A 62 12.21 -6.04 27.56
N ASN A 63 11.21 -5.40 28.18
CA ASN A 63 9.82 -5.67 27.84
C ASN A 63 9.50 -5.15 26.44
N PHE A 64 8.47 -5.72 25.82
CA PHE A 64 8.02 -5.24 24.51
C PHE A 64 7.34 -3.86 24.63
N GLU A 65 7.43 -3.09 23.56
CA GLU A 65 6.73 -1.82 23.38
C GLU A 65 5.72 -1.96 22.24
N ALA A 66 4.49 -1.48 22.45
CA ALA A 66 3.47 -1.44 21.42
C ALA A 66 3.32 -0.01 20.89
N VAL A 67 3.83 0.23 19.68
CA VAL A 67 3.66 1.50 18.97
C VAL A 67 2.32 1.47 18.24
N LYS A 68 1.42 2.38 18.59
CA LYS A 68 0.11 2.52 17.94
C LYS A 68 0.25 3.38 16.69
N VAL A 69 0.06 2.78 15.52
CA VAL A 69 0.11 3.49 14.24
C VAL A 69 -1.30 3.89 13.84
N PRO A 70 -1.62 5.19 13.69
CA PRO A 70 -2.93 5.61 13.21
C PRO A 70 -3.12 5.12 11.77
N VAL A 71 -4.27 4.51 11.51
CA VAL A 71 -4.67 4.07 10.17
C VAL A 71 -5.92 4.78 9.73
N GLU A 72 -5.99 5.00 8.43
CA GLU A 72 -7.12 5.60 7.73
C GLU A 72 -7.61 4.54 6.76
N LYS A 73 -8.90 4.18 6.83
CA LYS A 73 -9.46 3.08 6.01
C LYS A 73 -10.43 3.53 4.94
N SER A 74 -11.01 4.72 5.09
CA SER A 74 -11.93 5.29 4.12
C SER A 74 -11.23 5.62 2.80
N GLY A 75 -11.91 5.42 1.66
CA GLY A 75 -11.38 5.74 0.35
C GLY A 75 -10.17 4.88 -0.03
N HIS A 76 -10.41 3.61 -0.35
CA HIS A 76 -9.37 2.63 -0.73
C HIS A 76 -8.25 2.51 0.30
N GLY A 77 -8.61 2.30 1.57
CA GLY A 77 -7.63 2.13 2.64
C GLY A 77 -6.92 3.44 3.01
N GLY A 78 -7.61 4.58 2.91
CA GLY A 78 -7.06 5.91 3.21
C GLY A 78 -6.27 6.54 2.05
N GLY A 79 -6.17 5.86 0.91
CA GLY A 79 -5.39 6.33 -0.24
C GLY A 79 -6.03 7.52 -0.96
N ASP A 80 -7.36 7.49 -1.12
CA ASP A 80 -8.07 8.44 -1.99
C ASP A 80 -7.98 9.87 -1.46
N LYS A 81 -8.27 10.08 -0.17
CA LYS A 81 -8.19 11.41 0.45
C LYS A 81 -6.79 11.99 0.32
N ARG A 82 -5.76 11.19 0.66
CA ARG A 82 -4.36 11.61 0.56
C ARG A 82 -3.95 11.98 -0.86
N LEU A 83 -4.41 11.20 -1.85
CA LEU A 83 -4.17 11.46 -3.25
C LEU A 83 -4.86 12.77 -3.68
N GLN A 84 -6.14 12.93 -3.36
CA GLN A 84 -6.92 14.12 -3.70
C GLN A 84 -6.36 15.37 -3.03
N ASP A 85 -6.05 15.32 -1.73
CA ASP A 85 -5.44 16.43 -0.99
C ASP A 85 -4.12 16.83 -1.64
N LYS A 86 -3.27 15.86 -1.98
CA LYS A 86 -1.99 16.12 -2.65
C LYS A 86 -2.16 16.71 -4.06
N ILE A 87 -3.23 16.37 -4.79
CA ILE A 87 -3.45 16.91 -6.15
C ILE A 87 -4.14 18.28 -6.11
N PHE A 88 -5.15 18.46 -5.26
CA PHE A 88 -6.10 19.57 -5.34
C PHE A 88 -5.96 20.61 -4.22
N LEU A 89 -5.55 20.21 -3.02
CA LEU A 89 -5.49 21.12 -1.86
C LEU A 89 -4.06 21.58 -1.56
N HIS A 90 -3.10 20.65 -1.60
CA HIS A 90 -1.74 20.85 -1.12
C HIS A 90 -0.69 20.28 -2.09
N PRO A 91 -0.63 20.77 -3.35
CA PRO A 91 0.31 20.28 -4.36
C PRO A 91 1.78 20.40 -3.92
N ASP A 92 2.12 21.43 -3.14
CA ASP A 92 3.49 21.68 -2.71
C ASP A 92 3.86 21.03 -1.37
N GLN A 93 2.93 20.31 -0.72
CA GLN A 93 3.20 19.64 0.55
C GLN A 93 4.32 18.62 0.39
N THR A 94 5.38 18.71 1.21
CA THR A 94 6.48 17.76 1.17
C THR A 94 5.99 16.35 1.50
N ASP A 95 6.41 15.37 0.71
CA ASP A 95 6.18 13.95 0.98
C ASP A 95 7.48 13.31 1.48
N PRO A 96 7.72 13.28 2.80
CA PRO A 96 9.01 12.87 3.38
C PRO A 96 9.34 11.40 3.12
N TYR A 97 8.36 10.60 2.70
CA TYR A 97 8.50 9.18 2.41
C TYR A 97 8.50 8.87 0.91
N GLU A 98 8.49 9.90 0.05
CA GLU A 98 8.52 9.75 -1.41
C GLU A 98 7.49 8.72 -1.94
N ARG A 99 6.26 8.77 -1.41
CA ARG A 99 5.15 7.88 -1.80
C ARG A 99 4.51 8.31 -3.11
N ALA A 100 4.44 9.61 -3.36
CA ALA A 100 3.82 10.15 -4.57
C ALA A 100 4.55 9.67 -5.83
N ALA A 101 3.80 9.11 -6.78
CA ALA A 101 4.29 8.72 -8.09
C ALA A 101 4.50 9.97 -8.97
N GLY A 102 5.65 10.05 -9.63
CA GLY A 102 5.94 11.12 -10.58
C GLY A 102 5.49 10.79 -12.01
N LEU A 103 5.69 11.75 -12.93
CA LEU A 103 5.45 11.54 -14.36
C LEU A 103 6.17 10.29 -14.88
N ARG A 104 7.42 10.08 -14.44
CA ARG A 104 8.22 8.94 -14.86
C ARG A 104 7.56 7.61 -14.45
N ASP A 105 7.10 7.52 -13.21
CA ASP A 105 6.45 6.31 -12.68
C ASP A 105 5.15 6.03 -13.45
N GLY A 106 4.38 7.08 -13.75
CA GLY A 106 3.15 6.99 -14.55
C GLY A 106 3.41 6.51 -15.98
N VAL A 107 4.44 7.03 -16.67
CA VAL A 107 4.77 6.54 -18.02
C VAL A 107 5.24 5.08 -17.97
N MET A 108 6.03 4.70 -16.97
CA MET A 108 6.48 3.31 -16.82
C MET A 108 5.33 2.35 -16.52
N SER A 109 4.32 2.75 -15.74
CA SER A 109 3.17 1.89 -15.41
C SER A 109 2.29 1.59 -16.64
N ILE A 110 2.13 2.57 -17.54
CA ILE A 110 1.38 2.40 -18.80
C ILE A 110 1.99 1.32 -19.69
N LEU A 111 3.32 1.13 -19.66
CA LEU A 111 4.02 0.15 -20.50
C LEU A 111 3.54 -1.28 -20.25
N ILE A 112 3.07 -1.59 -19.04
CA ILE A 112 2.49 -2.91 -18.73
C ILE A 112 1.23 -3.16 -19.58
N GLY A 113 0.34 -2.17 -19.67
CA GLY A 113 -0.88 -2.28 -20.49
C GLY A 113 -0.56 -2.37 -21.99
N VAL A 114 0.42 -1.60 -22.46
CA VAL A 114 0.90 -1.66 -23.85
C VAL A 114 1.48 -3.03 -24.18
N ALA A 115 2.34 -3.57 -23.30
CA ALA A 115 2.95 -4.89 -23.45
C ALA A 115 1.89 -5.99 -23.45
N ALA A 116 0.93 -5.93 -22.51
CA ALA A 116 -0.15 -6.90 -22.42
C ALA A 116 -0.99 -6.93 -23.70
N ARG A 117 -1.37 -5.77 -24.24
CA ARG A 117 -2.13 -5.68 -25.49
C ARG A 117 -1.36 -6.28 -26.66
N LYS A 118 -0.09 -5.89 -26.85
CA LYS A 118 0.75 -6.44 -27.92
C LYS A 118 0.96 -7.95 -27.78
N SER A 119 1.09 -8.45 -26.55
CA SER A 119 1.22 -9.88 -26.28
C SER A 119 -0.05 -10.64 -26.64
N ILE A 120 -1.22 -10.12 -26.31
CA ILE A 120 -2.51 -10.72 -26.72
C ILE A 120 -2.63 -10.78 -28.24
N GLU A 121 -2.25 -9.71 -28.94
CA GLU A 121 -2.37 -9.63 -30.41
C GLU A 121 -1.36 -10.55 -31.13
N SER A 122 -0.14 -10.68 -30.60
CA SER A 122 0.94 -11.46 -31.23
C SER A 122 1.00 -12.93 -30.78
N GLY A 123 0.45 -13.25 -29.61
CA GLY A 123 0.63 -14.55 -28.96
C GLY A 123 1.99 -14.72 -28.29
N GLU A 124 2.85 -13.71 -28.31
CA GLU A 124 4.24 -13.79 -27.83
C GLU A 124 4.49 -12.93 -26.57
N PRO A 125 5.44 -13.31 -25.70
CA PRO A 125 5.86 -12.46 -24.59
C PRO A 125 6.54 -11.18 -25.09
N ILE A 126 6.14 -10.02 -24.56
CA ILE A 126 6.74 -8.72 -24.89
C ILE A 126 7.64 -8.25 -23.74
N ARG A 127 8.91 -7.96 -24.03
CA ARG A 127 9.81 -7.37 -23.03
C ARG A 127 9.56 -5.88 -22.91
N ILE A 128 9.44 -5.37 -21.68
CA ILE A 128 9.25 -3.91 -21.45
C ILE A 128 10.40 -3.09 -22.04
N ALA A 129 11.63 -3.61 -22.04
CA ALA A 129 12.79 -2.97 -22.64
C ALA A 129 12.69 -2.75 -24.16
N GLU A 130 11.80 -3.47 -24.85
CA GLU A 130 11.56 -3.28 -26.29
C GLU A 130 10.59 -2.12 -26.57
N LEU A 131 9.90 -1.61 -25.54
CA LEU A 131 8.90 -0.56 -25.66
C LEU A 131 9.43 0.83 -25.27
N THR A 132 10.62 0.92 -24.70
CA THR A 132 11.17 2.18 -24.20
C THR A 132 12.69 2.13 -24.09
N THR A 133 13.32 3.29 -24.23
CA THR A 133 14.74 3.50 -23.89
C THR A 133 14.94 3.84 -22.41
N MET A 134 13.86 3.95 -21.63
CA MET A 134 13.93 4.27 -20.21
C MET A 134 14.34 3.06 -19.39
N GLU A 135 15.34 3.22 -18.52
CA GLU A 135 15.84 2.16 -17.64
C GLU A 135 15.39 2.36 -16.19
N PRO A 136 14.99 1.29 -15.47
CA PRO A 136 14.76 1.35 -14.03
C PRO A 136 16.00 1.87 -13.29
N ARG A 137 15.82 2.80 -12.35
CA ARG A 137 16.91 3.40 -11.56
C ARG A 137 16.60 3.32 -10.08
N VAL A 138 17.64 3.17 -9.27
CA VAL A 138 17.52 3.17 -7.80
C VAL A 138 17.08 4.53 -7.27
N LYS A 139 17.56 5.62 -7.89
CA LYS A 139 17.18 7.00 -7.55
C LYS A 139 16.19 7.52 -8.56
N ARG A 140 15.08 8.10 -8.07
CA ARG A 140 14.16 8.91 -8.88
C ARG A 140 14.86 10.20 -9.29
N LEU A 141 14.58 10.65 -10.52
CA LEU A 141 15.07 11.93 -11.05
C LEU A 141 14.20 13.09 -10.55
#